data_AF-Q19693-F1
#
_entry.id   AF-Q19693-F1
#
_cell.length_a   1.000
_cell.length_b   1.000
_cell.length_c   1.000
_cell.angle_alpha   90.00
_cell.angle_beta   90.00
_cell.angle_gamma   90.00
#
_symmetry.space_group_name_H-M   'P 1'
#
loop_
_entity.id
_entity.type
_entity.pdbx_description
1 polymer ?
#
loop_
_entity_poly.entity_id
_entity_poly.type
_entity_poly.pdbx_seq_one_letter_code
_entity_poly.pdbx_strand_id
1 'polypeptide(L)'
;MKGRTLKMVVPAIEPPYVNYVNFSDAAVTDKGYGPGVVMEILKEIGKRLNLTYEILPALGSTWGEYLNGSWTGAFGQLVRGEVDLLAGGAIMEYDRSVIADLTYPFQFEPTGIMIRSPEKYEDDTLLIVTEPFSWEVWVITAAVILISGVIFLVMTNIIRKVYEEMTVTPFESIWVFFSIFVQQGLPEQPRSWSCRVLVALWWLASITLSATFTGSLVALFAVDKTNVPFQNIDQLVRLVKQGKFEIVMDENSFTRTEMIARSKLPVYRDLWHEMIVNHKVKYVNGIARGVAFVRANPGYALLGPMATLNFYAYSDCKVILFNDGILPVYLSIPLVKNSIYSPYFSTKIREMVERGFTQKWIADYRSYVAMQKINECNSTTIGPKSYLDLKRAQGAFWVFLGGAGLGLALFVGEFIFKFFREKMTKHTKTTTVPPEVATVSANVAENSTSLDIPDEVLPSAPLPSEDGNWSLRRRNILNLSLDLSNIAN
;
A
#
# COMPACT_ATOMS: atom_id res chain seq x y z
N MET A 1 28.36 -21.34 -48.66
CA MET A 1 27.36 -21.20 -47.59
C MET A 1 25.94 -20.92 -48.10
N LYS A 2 25.74 -20.27 -49.26
CA LYS A 2 24.39 -19.94 -49.76
C LYS A 2 23.68 -21.14 -50.39
N GLY A 3 22.35 -21.20 -50.29
CA GLY A 3 21.50 -22.16 -51.01
C GLY A 3 21.41 -23.57 -50.41
N ARG A 4 21.76 -23.75 -49.12
CA ARG A 4 21.61 -25.04 -48.42
C ARG A 4 20.35 -25.06 -47.56
N THR A 5 19.76 -26.25 -47.45
CA THR A 5 18.75 -26.57 -46.44
C THR A 5 19.44 -26.95 -45.14
N LEU A 6 19.09 -26.29 -44.03
CA LEU A 6 19.53 -26.64 -42.69
C LEU A 6 18.41 -27.35 -41.94
N LYS A 7 18.75 -28.42 -41.23
CA LYS A 7 17.82 -29.16 -40.38
C LYS A 7 17.77 -28.51 -39.00
N MET A 8 16.57 -28.23 -38.51
CA MET A 8 16.38 -27.65 -37.18
C MET A 8 15.32 -28.38 -36.38
N VAL A 9 15.48 -28.37 -35.06
CA VAL A 9 14.47 -28.87 -34.11
C VAL A 9 13.99 -27.72 -33.25
N VAL A 10 12.69 -27.68 -33.00
CA VAL A 10 12.06 -26.81 -31.99
C VAL A 10 11.94 -27.62 -30.69
N PRO A 11 12.73 -27.31 -29.64
CA PRO A 11 12.77 -28.13 -28.43
C PRO A 11 11.50 -28.00 -27.57
N ALA A 12 10.96 -26.79 -27.48
CA ALA A 12 9.80 -26.47 -26.66
C ALA A 12 9.05 -25.26 -27.23
N ILE A 13 7.74 -25.22 -26.97
CA ILE A 13 6.91 -24.03 -27.23
C ILE A 13 7.07 -23.11 -26.01
N GLU A 14 7.82 -22.02 -26.20
CA GLU A 14 8.18 -21.07 -25.15
C GLU A 14 7.89 -19.64 -25.62
N PRO A 15 6.68 -19.09 -25.37
CA PRO A 15 6.40 -17.68 -25.64
C PRO A 15 7.28 -16.79 -24.72
N PRO A 16 7.93 -15.75 -25.26
CA PRO A 16 7.75 -15.11 -26.58
C PRO A 16 8.70 -15.62 -27.68
N TYR A 17 9.60 -16.54 -27.35
CA TYR A 17 10.74 -16.92 -28.20
C TYR A 17 10.35 -17.82 -29.35
N VAL A 18 9.46 -18.78 -29.09
CA VAL A 18 9.03 -19.77 -30.08
C VAL A 18 7.53 -20.01 -29.99
N ASN A 19 6.89 -19.97 -31.16
CA ASN A 19 5.52 -20.38 -31.40
C ASN A 19 4.50 -19.82 -30.39
N TYR A 20 4.45 -18.49 -30.27
CA TYR A 20 3.57 -17.83 -29.31
C TYR A 20 2.09 -17.78 -29.73
N VAL A 21 1.76 -18.27 -30.93
CA VAL A 21 0.40 -18.43 -31.44
C VAL A 21 0.09 -19.92 -31.48
N ASN A 22 -1.11 -20.30 -31.02
CA ASN A 22 -1.54 -21.69 -31.05
C ASN A 22 -1.90 -22.08 -32.50
N PHE A 23 -1.05 -22.86 -33.18
CA PHE A 23 -1.36 -23.46 -34.47
C PHE A 23 -1.90 -24.87 -34.30
N SER A 24 -2.79 -25.30 -35.21
CA SER A 24 -3.13 -26.72 -35.35
C SER A 24 -1.90 -27.52 -35.81
N ASP A 25 -1.77 -28.78 -35.41
CA ASP A 25 -0.65 -29.66 -35.79
C ASP A 25 -0.44 -29.72 -37.31
N ALA A 26 -1.54 -29.65 -38.08
CA ALA A 26 -1.53 -29.56 -39.54
C ALA A 26 -0.91 -28.25 -40.06
N ALA A 27 -1.12 -27.12 -39.40
CA ALA A 27 -0.54 -25.83 -39.79
C ALA A 27 0.96 -25.71 -39.42
N VAL A 28 1.42 -26.43 -38.39
CA VAL A 28 2.86 -26.56 -38.07
C VAL A 28 3.58 -27.34 -39.17
N THR A 29 2.93 -28.37 -39.71
CA THR A 29 3.44 -29.18 -40.83
C THR A 29 3.40 -28.45 -42.16
N ASP A 30 2.38 -27.61 -42.39
CA ASP A 30 2.12 -26.97 -43.69
C ASP A 30 2.77 -25.56 -43.84
N LYS A 31 2.97 -24.83 -42.73
CA LYS A 31 3.60 -23.47 -42.74
C LYS A 31 4.99 -23.42 -42.12
N GLY A 32 5.42 -24.46 -41.42
CA GLY A 32 6.81 -24.67 -40.99
C GLY A 32 7.42 -23.64 -40.03
N TYR A 33 6.74 -22.57 -39.61
CA TYR A 33 7.30 -21.57 -38.68
C TYR A 33 6.15 -20.89 -37.91
N GLY A 34 6.02 -21.16 -36.60
CA GLY A 34 5.22 -20.30 -35.72
C GLY A 34 5.94 -18.97 -35.47
N PRO A 35 5.25 -17.86 -35.17
CA PRO A 35 5.92 -16.60 -34.90
C PRO A 35 6.60 -16.67 -33.52
N GLY A 36 7.74 -15.97 -33.41
CA GLY A 36 8.57 -15.95 -32.21
C GLY A 36 9.88 -15.24 -32.50
N VAL A 37 10.52 -14.70 -31.45
CA VAL A 37 11.78 -13.95 -31.58
C VAL A 37 12.84 -14.79 -32.30
N VAL A 38 12.99 -16.07 -31.93
CA VAL A 38 13.98 -16.97 -32.55
C VAL A 38 13.63 -17.26 -34.00
N MET A 39 12.35 -17.42 -34.31
CA MET A 39 11.89 -17.71 -35.67
C MET A 39 12.08 -16.50 -36.60
N GLU A 40 11.85 -15.27 -36.11
CA GLU A 40 12.13 -14.05 -36.86
C GLU A 40 13.64 -13.83 -37.08
N ILE A 41 14.48 -14.15 -36.09
CA ILE A 41 15.95 -14.17 -36.25
C ILE A 41 16.34 -15.13 -37.39
N LEU A 42 15.87 -16.37 -37.36
CA LEU A 42 16.21 -17.39 -38.36
C LEU A 42 15.71 -17.01 -39.75
N LYS A 43 14.52 -16.41 -39.85
CA LYS A 43 13.95 -15.91 -41.10
C LYS A 43 14.79 -14.79 -41.72
N GLU A 44 15.26 -13.83 -40.92
CA GLU A 44 16.12 -12.75 -41.41
C GLU A 44 17.51 -13.26 -41.84
N ILE A 45 18.08 -14.22 -41.11
CA ILE A 45 19.33 -14.89 -41.52
C ILE A 45 19.11 -15.69 -42.82
N GLY A 46 17.97 -16.40 -42.91
CA GLY A 46 17.60 -17.23 -44.06
C GLY A 46 17.47 -16.41 -45.34
N LYS A 47 16.78 -15.27 -45.29
CA LYS A 47 16.67 -14.33 -46.43
C LYS A 47 18.03 -13.83 -46.93
N ARG A 48 18.93 -13.47 -46.02
CA ARG A 48 20.25 -12.91 -46.39
C ARG A 48 21.20 -13.95 -46.97
N LEU A 49 21.15 -15.19 -46.48
CA LEU A 49 21.99 -16.28 -46.94
C LEU A 49 21.34 -17.16 -48.03
N ASN A 50 20.08 -16.92 -48.37
CA ASN A 50 19.27 -17.81 -49.19
C ASN A 50 19.30 -19.25 -48.64
N LEU A 51 19.06 -19.40 -47.33
CA LEU A 51 18.95 -20.70 -46.66
C LEU A 51 17.48 -21.09 -46.56
N THR A 52 17.23 -22.38 -46.71
CA THR A 52 15.96 -23.04 -46.40
C THR A 52 16.11 -23.78 -45.07
N TYR A 53 15.07 -23.83 -44.24
CA TYR A 53 15.10 -24.67 -43.04
C TYR A 53 14.06 -25.77 -43.12
N GLU A 54 14.46 -26.96 -42.69
CA GLU A 54 13.61 -28.14 -42.55
C GLU A 54 13.43 -28.40 -41.05
N ILE A 55 12.18 -28.43 -40.57
CA ILE A 55 11.89 -28.74 -39.17
C ILE A 55 11.76 -30.24 -38.99
N LEU A 56 12.57 -30.79 -38.09
CA LEU A 56 12.41 -32.14 -37.59
C LEU A 56 11.69 -32.13 -36.24
N PRO A 57 10.88 -33.16 -35.94
CA PRO A 57 10.29 -33.32 -34.62
C PRO A 57 11.39 -33.57 -33.57
N ALA A 58 11.21 -33.00 -32.38
CA ALA A 58 12.06 -33.29 -31.24
C ALA A 58 11.86 -34.74 -30.78
N LEU A 59 12.96 -35.48 -30.57
CA LEU A 59 12.92 -36.84 -30.03
C LEU A 59 13.14 -36.79 -28.51
N GLY A 60 12.09 -37.10 -27.72
CA GLY A 60 12.17 -37.23 -26.26
C GLY A 60 11.88 -35.96 -25.46
N SER A 61 12.62 -35.76 -24.35
CA SER A 61 12.51 -34.59 -23.45
C SER A 61 12.87 -33.30 -24.17
N THR A 62 12.13 -32.22 -23.90
CA THR A 62 12.24 -30.88 -24.53
C THR A 62 13.65 -30.48 -24.95
N TRP A 63 14.46 -30.00 -24.00
CA TRP A 63 15.83 -29.55 -24.25
C TRP A 63 16.85 -30.68 -24.14
N GLY A 64 16.63 -31.60 -23.19
CA GLY A 64 17.55 -32.69 -22.90
C GLY A 64 18.50 -32.40 -21.74
N GLU A 65 18.91 -33.48 -21.08
CA GLU A 65 19.80 -33.49 -19.93
C GLU A 65 21.03 -34.34 -20.22
N TYR A 66 22.10 -34.11 -19.46
CA TYR A 66 23.27 -34.96 -19.50
C TYR A 66 23.06 -36.17 -18.58
N LEU A 67 22.77 -37.34 -19.17
CA LEU A 67 22.48 -38.57 -18.45
C LEU A 67 23.42 -39.68 -18.90
N ASN A 68 24.11 -40.33 -17.94
CA ASN A 68 24.94 -41.51 -18.18
C ASN A 68 25.95 -41.36 -19.33
N GLY A 69 26.57 -40.19 -19.47
CA GLY A 69 27.57 -39.93 -20.50
C GLY A 69 27.02 -39.49 -21.87
N SER A 70 25.70 -39.42 -22.05
CA SER A 70 25.06 -38.99 -23.29
C SER A 70 24.04 -37.87 -23.05
N TRP A 71 23.86 -37.02 -24.05
CA TRP A 71 22.82 -36.00 -24.03
C TRP A 71 21.51 -36.55 -24.59
N THR A 72 20.42 -36.35 -23.85
CA THR A 72 19.06 -36.67 -24.31
C THR A 72 18.43 -35.46 -25.02
N GLY A 73 17.19 -35.60 -25.50
CA GLY A 73 16.41 -34.50 -26.06
C GLY A 73 17.03 -33.80 -27.28
N ALA A 74 16.71 -32.51 -27.43
CA ALA A 74 17.17 -31.69 -28.55
C ALA A 74 18.70 -31.55 -28.61
N PHE A 75 19.38 -31.37 -27.46
CA PHE A 75 20.85 -31.37 -27.44
C PHE A 75 21.45 -32.72 -27.83
N GLY A 76 20.79 -33.83 -27.49
CA GLY A 76 21.18 -35.16 -27.95
C GLY A 76 21.12 -35.30 -29.47
N GLN A 77 20.06 -34.83 -30.11
CA GLN A 77 19.93 -34.82 -31.58
C GLN A 77 21.02 -33.96 -32.25
N LEU A 78 21.34 -32.81 -31.63
CA LEU A 78 22.40 -31.91 -32.10
C LEU A 78 23.78 -32.57 -32.04
N VAL A 79 24.10 -33.24 -30.93
CA VAL A 79 25.38 -33.94 -30.73
C VAL A 79 25.54 -35.13 -31.68
N ARG A 80 24.45 -35.83 -32.00
CA ARG A 80 24.45 -36.93 -32.98
C ARG A 80 24.54 -36.46 -34.44
N GLY A 81 24.45 -35.15 -34.68
CA GLY A 81 24.48 -34.59 -36.05
C GLY A 81 23.20 -34.87 -36.84
N GLU A 82 22.08 -35.18 -36.17
CA GLU A 82 20.78 -35.36 -36.82
C GLU A 82 20.19 -34.02 -37.28
N VAL A 83 20.57 -32.94 -36.59
CA VAL A 83 20.17 -31.55 -36.84
C VAL A 83 21.36 -30.61 -36.85
N ASP A 84 21.25 -29.51 -37.59
CA ASP A 84 22.29 -28.49 -37.73
C ASP A 84 22.18 -27.39 -36.67
N LEU A 85 20.96 -27.08 -36.20
CA LEU A 85 20.69 -26.05 -35.20
C LEU A 85 19.43 -26.33 -34.37
N LEU A 86 19.35 -25.70 -33.19
CA LEU A 86 18.15 -25.74 -32.34
C LEU A 86 17.41 -24.39 -32.40
N ALA A 87 16.16 -24.43 -32.85
CA ALA A 87 15.30 -23.26 -32.99
C ALA A 87 14.59 -22.97 -31.65
N GLY A 88 15.36 -22.52 -30.66
CA GLY A 88 14.84 -22.07 -29.37
C GLY A 88 15.84 -21.19 -28.60
N GLY A 89 15.38 -20.61 -27.49
CA GLY A 89 16.23 -19.83 -26.59
C GLY A 89 16.95 -20.73 -25.60
N ALA A 90 18.09 -21.29 -25.99
CA ALA A 90 18.87 -22.14 -25.10
C ALA A 90 19.64 -21.29 -24.08
N ILE A 91 19.50 -21.64 -22.80
CA ILE A 91 20.35 -21.08 -21.73
C ILE A 91 21.82 -21.35 -22.06
N MET A 92 22.61 -20.29 -22.11
CA MET A 92 24.05 -20.34 -22.33
C MET A 92 24.75 -20.85 -21.07
N GLU A 93 25.13 -22.13 -21.11
CA GLU A 93 25.79 -22.83 -20.01
C GLU A 93 27.13 -23.44 -20.47
N TYR A 94 28.07 -23.61 -19.54
CA TYR A 94 29.38 -24.19 -19.82
C TYR A 94 29.27 -25.59 -20.43
N ASP A 95 28.52 -26.50 -19.82
CA ASP A 95 28.40 -27.89 -20.29
C ASP A 95 27.80 -27.97 -21.70
N ARG A 96 26.89 -27.06 -22.04
CA ARG A 96 26.30 -26.92 -23.39
C ARG A 96 27.26 -26.31 -24.40
N SER A 97 28.16 -25.42 -23.98
CA SER A 97 29.17 -24.81 -24.85
C SER A 97 30.29 -25.77 -25.27
N VAL A 98 30.52 -26.83 -24.49
CA VAL A 98 31.47 -27.89 -24.80
C VAL A 98 30.95 -28.75 -25.96
N ILE A 99 29.66 -29.07 -25.98
CA ILE A 99 29.05 -29.97 -26.97
C ILE A 99 28.45 -29.28 -28.19
N ALA A 100 28.16 -27.99 -28.10
CA ALA A 100 27.52 -27.22 -29.15
C ALA A 100 28.18 -25.84 -29.30
N ASP A 101 28.05 -25.25 -30.48
CA ASP A 101 28.47 -23.87 -30.68
C ASP A 101 27.28 -22.95 -30.37
N LEU A 102 27.35 -22.26 -29.25
CA LEU A 102 26.34 -21.29 -28.83
C LEU A 102 26.62 -19.94 -29.51
N THR A 103 25.61 -19.38 -30.18
CA THR A 103 25.75 -18.08 -30.83
C THR A 103 25.89 -16.94 -29.82
N TYR A 104 26.21 -15.73 -30.32
CA TYR A 104 26.03 -14.50 -29.55
C TYR A 104 24.63 -14.47 -28.89
N PRO A 105 24.53 -14.15 -27.58
CA PRO A 105 23.28 -14.18 -26.87
C PRO A 105 22.32 -13.11 -27.39
N PHE A 106 21.08 -13.50 -27.70
CA PHE A 106 20.09 -12.58 -28.26
C PHE A 106 19.23 -11.90 -27.20
N GLN A 107 19.18 -12.45 -25.99
CA GLN A 107 18.36 -11.95 -24.89
C GLN A 107 18.98 -12.28 -23.53
N PHE A 108 18.85 -11.34 -22.58
CA PHE A 108 19.12 -11.55 -21.16
C PHE A 108 17.83 -12.01 -20.45
N GLU A 109 17.89 -13.11 -19.71
CA GLU A 109 16.74 -13.77 -19.11
C GLU A 109 17.08 -14.19 -17.68
N PRO A 110 16.86 -13.36 -16.67
CA PRO A 110 16.93 -13.84 -15.29
C PRO A 110 15.71 -14.73 -14.97
N THR A 111 15.79 -15.46 -13.86
CA THR A 111 14.67 -16.22 -13.31
C THR A 111 13.83 -15.30 -12.42
N GLY A 112 12.56 -15.09 -12.79
CA GLY A 112 11.62 -14.32 -12.00
C GLY A 112 10.99 -15.12 -10.88
N ILE A 113 10.53 -14.42 -9.84
CA ILE A 113 9.75 -14.97 -8.73
C ILE A 113 8.33 -14.43 -8.86
N MET A 114 7.35 -15.30 -9.02
CA MET A 114 5.94 -14.93 -9.09
C MET A 114 5.16 -15.51 -7.92
N ILE A 115 4.35 -14.68 -7.28
CA ILE A 115 3.42 -15.11 -6.23
C ILE A 115 2.01 -14.63 -6.56
N ARG A 116 1.02 -15.20 -5.86
CA ARG A 116 -0.32 -14.62 -5.85
C ARG A 116 -0.24 -13.19 -5.30
N SER A 117 -0.93 -12.27 -5.97
CA SER A 117 -1.09 -10.90 -5.48
C SER A 117 -1.68 -10.97 -4.07
N PRO A 118 -1.04 -10.38 -3.06
CA PRO A 118 -1.63 -10.30 -1.74
C PRO A 118 -2.95 -9.53 -1.88
N GLU A 119 -3.96 -9.94 -1.12
CA GLU A 119 -5.19 -9.16 -1.05
C GLU A 119 -4.83 -7.75 -0.56
N LYS A 120 -5.48 -6.73 -1.14
CA LYS A 120 -5.29 -5.35 -0.69
C LYS A 120 -5.48 -5.34 0.81
N TYR A 121 -4.48 -4.86 1.54
CA TYR A 121 -4.57 -4.76 2.97
C TYR A 121 -5.52 -3.61 3.28
N GLU A 122 -6.80 -3.93 3.49
CA GLU A 122 -7.75 -3.02 4.13
C GLU A 122 -7.37 -3.00 5.61
N ASP A 123 -6.70 -1.91 6.03
CA ASP A 123 -6.45 -1.70 7.45
C ASP A 123 -7.79 -1.33 8.12
N ASP A 124 -8.53 -2.37 8.54
CA ASP A 124 -9.82 -2.25 9.23
C ASP A 124 -9.65 -1.79 10.70
N THR A 125 -8.47 -1.29 11.07
CA THR A 125 -8.16 -0.85 12.43
C THR A 125 -9.02 0.36 12.80
N LEU A 126 -9.80 0.22 13.88
CA LEU A 126 -10.66 1.27 14.45
C LEU A 126 -9.91 2.58 14.78
N LEU A 127 -8.59 2.55 14.89
CA LEU A 127 -7.73 3.67 15.27
C LEU A 127 -6.90 4.25 14.11
N ILE A 128 -7.24 3.96 12.84
CA ILE A 128 -6.55 4.53 11.67
C ILE A 128 -6.48 6.07 11.71
N VAL A 129 -7.48 6.72 12.34
CA VAL A 129 -7.51 8.18 12.53
C VAL A 129 -6.35 8.67 13.41
N THR A 130 -5.77 7.83 14.27
CA THR A 130 -4.63 8.19 15.14
C THR A 130 -3.26 7.88 14.53
N GLU A 131 -3.21 7.10 13.45
CA GLU A 131 -1.98 6.69 12.75
C GLU A 131 -1.10 7.85 12.21
N PRO A 132 -1.64 9.03 11.81
CA PRO A 132 -0.81 10.12 11.27
C PRO A 132 0.31 10.58 12.20
N PHE A 133 0.13 10.44 13.51
CA PHE A 133 1.11 10.80 14.53
C PHE A 133 1.54 9.57 15.31
N SER A 134 2.85 9.41 15.47
CA SER A 134 3.39 8.38 16.36
C SER A 134 3.01 8.69 17.81
N TRP A 135 3.01 7.65 18.64
CA TRP A 135 2.76 7.78 20.08
C TRP A 135 3.64 8.84 20.74
N GLU A 136 4.90 9.00 20.32
CA GLU A 136 5.78 10.02 20.90
C GLU A 136 5.24 11.44 20.70
N VAL A 137 4.70 11.74 19.51
CA VAL A 137 4.14 13.05 19.17
C VAL A 137 2.89 13.34 20.02
N TRP A 138 2.05 12.33 20.26
CA TRP A 138 0.87 12.46 21.12
C TRP A 138 1.25 12.81 22.56
N VAL A 139 2.24 12.12 23.12
CA VAL A 139 2.72 12.37 24.49
C VAL A 139 3.33 13.78 24.61
N ILE A 140 4.17 14.17 23.65
CA ILE A 140 4.77 15.51 23.64
C ILE A 140 3.69 16.59 23.53
N THR A 141 2.69 16.40 22.66
CA THR A 141 1.59 17.35 22.50
C THR A 141 0.79 17.50 23.79
N ALA A 142 0.46 16.39 24.47
CA ALA A 142 -0.21 16.42 25.77
C ALA A 142 0.63 17.12 26.84
N ALA A 143 1.94 16.86 26.89
CA ALA A 143 2.85 17.52 27.81
C ALA A 143 2.92 19.03 27.57
N VAL A 144 2.98 19.47 26.30
CA VAL A 144 3.03 20.89 25.94
C VAL A 144 1.71 21.60 26.30
N ILE A 145 0.55 20.95 26.14
CA ILE A 145 -0.75 21.49 26.58
C ILE A 145 -0.74 21.73 28.10
N LEU A 146 -0.28 20.75 28.88
CA LEU A 146 -0.21 20.86 30.34
C LEU A 146 0.76 21.97 30.78
N ILE A 147 1.96 22.00 30.21
CA ILE A 147 2.98 23.01 30.53
C ILE A 147 2.46 24.41 30.19
N SER A 148 1.83 24.59 29.03
CA SER A 148 1.28 25.88 28.61
C SER A 148 0.13 26.33 29.52
N GLY A 149 -0.74 25.41 29.94
CA GLY A 149 -1.78 25.67 30.93
C GLY A 149 -1.22 26.08 32.29
N VAL A 150 -0.13 25.46 32.76
CA VAL A 150 0.53 25.86 34.01
C VAL A 150 1.17 27.24 33.88
N ILE A 151 1.87 27.53 32.78
CA ILE A 151 2.47 28.85 32.52
C ILE A 151 1.40 29.94 32.49
N PHE A 152 0.29 29.70 31.80
CA PHE A 152 -0.82 30.64 31.73
C PHE A 152 -1.47 30.88 33.09
N LEU A 153 -1.61 29.85 33.93
CA LEU A 153 -2.09 29.98 35.30
C LEU A 153 -1.16 30.85 36.16
N VAL A 154 0.16 30.66 36.02
CA VAL A 154 1.14 31.47 36.77
C VAL A 154 1.09 32.92 36.30
N MET A 155 1.07 33.16 34.99
CA MET A 155 1.02 34.51 34.42
C MET A 155 -0.25 35.26 34.81
N THR A 156 -1.42 34.63 34.68
CA THR A 156 -2.70 35.24 35.05
C THR A 156 -2.75 35.59 36.53
N ASN A 157 -2.27 34.71 37.43
CA ASN A 157 -2.23 34.97 38.87
C ASN A 157 -1.29 36.12 39.27
N ILE A 158 -0.14 36.25 38.62
CA ILE A 158 0.83 37.33 38.89
C ILE A 158 0.28 38.68 38.40
N ILE A 159 -0.23 38.70 37.17
CA ILE A 159 -0.64 39.92 36.46
C ILE A 159 -2.04 40.39 36.90
N ARG A 160 -2.80 39.52 37.59
CA ARG A 160 -4.14 39.78 38.14
C ARG A 160 -4.28 41.11 38.83
N LYS A 161 -3.35 41.45 39.73
CA LYS A 161 -3.42 42.68 40.54
C LYS A 161 -3.16 43.96 39.73
N VAL A 162 -2.51 43.85 38.57
CA VAL A 162 -2.05 45.00 37.78
C VAL A 162 -2.99 45.29 36.61
N TYR A 163 -3.58 44.27 35.99
CA TYR A 163 -4.39 44.41 34.77
C TYR A 163 -5.84 43.88 34.90
N GLU A 164 -6.30 43.59 36.12
CA GLU A 164 -7.64 43.03 36.37
C GLU A 164 -7.95 41.83 35.46
N GLU A 165 -7.05 40.85 35.47
CA GLU A 165 -7.15 39.63 34.66
C GLU A 165 -8.19 38.65 35.20
N MET A 166 -8.67 37.79 34.30
CA MET A 166 -9.63 36.71 34.60
C MET A 166 -9.10 35.78 35.69
N THR A 167 -9.98 35.36 36.60
CA THR A 167 -9.70 34.28 37.55
C THR A 167 -9.88 32.93 36.88
N VAL A 168 -8.79 32.24 36.61
CA VAL A 168 -8.79 30.93 35.95
C VAL A 168 -8.41 29.85 36.96
N THR A 169 -9.22 28.81 37.07
CA THR A 169 -8.86 27.61 37.85
C THR A 169 -7.80 26.77 37.12
N PRO A 170 -7.02 25.92 37.82
CA PRO A 170 -6.02 25.06 37.16
C PRO A 170 -6.59 24.20 36.03
N PHE A 171 -7.81 23.69 36.20
CA PHE A 171 -8.49 22.91 35.17
C PHE A 171 -8.91 23.77 33.97
N GLU A 172 -9.51 24.93 34.21
CA GLU A 172 -9.90 25.87 33.14
C GLU A 172 -8.68 26.35 32.34
N SER A 173 -7.53 26.53 33.00
CA SER A 173 -6.28 26.93 32.35
C SER A 173 -5.80 25.88 31.36
N ILE A 174 -5.80 24.61 31.75
CA ILE A 174 -5.46 23.49 30.85
C ILE A 174 -6.52 23.34 29.75
N TRP A 175 -7.80 23.50 30.10
CA TRP A 175 -8.92 23.40 29.18
C TRP A 175 -8.87 24.44 28.07
N VAL A 176 -8.38 25.66 28.34
CA VAL A 176 -8.15 26.70 27.33
C VAL A 176 -7.18 26.23 26.25
N PHE A 177 -6.01 25.69 26.63
CA PHE A 177 -5.01 25.23 25.66
C PHE A 177 -5.46 23.98 24.91
N PHE A 178 -6.19 23.08 25.59
CA PHE A 178 -6.84 21.94 24.95
C PHE A 178 -7.90 22.39 23.93
N SER A 179 -8.72 23.40 24.26
CA SER A 179 -9.74 23.94 23.35
C SER A 179 -9.10 24.53 22.09
N ILE A 180 -8.02 25.29 22.23
CA ILE A 180 -7.27 25.85 21.09
C ILE A 180 -6.64 24.74 20.24
N PHE A 181 -6.19 23.63 20.85
CA PHE A 181 -5.69 22.45 20.12
C PHE A 181 -6.78 21.81 19.25
N VAL A 182 -8.01 21.71 19.76
CA VAL A 182 -9.19 21.20 19.03
C VAL A 182 -9.83 22.29 18.13
N GLN A 183 -9.12 23.40 17.91
CA GLN A 183 -9.55 24.55 17.10
C GLN A 183 -10.87 25.20 17.57
N GLN A 184 -11.19 25.10 18.86
CA GLN A 184 -12.32 25.77 19.47
C GLN A 184 -11.91 27.18 19.95
N GLY A 185 -12.87 28.11 19.86
CA GLY A 185 -12.68 29.49 20.30
C GLY A 185 -12.58 29.61 21.83
N LEU A 186 -11.90 30.67 22.27
CA LEU A 186 -11.85 31.06 23.68
C LEU A 186 -13.17 31.73 24.08
N PRO A 187 -13.81 31.32 25.19
CA PRO A 187 -15.02 31.98 25.67
C PRO A 187 -14.76 33.42 26.14
N GLU A 188 -13.59 33.68 26.72
CA GLU A 188 -13.16 35.01 27.12
C GLU A 188 -11.66 35.20 26.85
N GLN A 189 -11.27 36.39 26.38
CA GLN A 189 -9.91 36.68 25.92
C GLN A 189 -9.07 37.35 27.02
N PRO A 190 -7.78 37.01 27.14
CA PRO A 190 -6.90 37.67 28.12
C PRO A 190 -6.69 39.15 27.79
N ARG A 191 -6.59 40.00 28.82
CA ARG A 191 -6.44 41.45 28.66
C ARG A 191 -4.99 41.87 28.42
N SER A 192 -4.04 41.23 29.09
CA SER A 192 -2.61 41.51 29.00
C SER A 192 -2.00 41.06 27.68
N TRP A 193 -1.12 41.90 27.15
CA TRP A 193 -0.34 41.61 25.96
C TRP A 193 0.55 40.37 26.11
N SER A 194 1.13 40.12 27.29
CA SER A 194 1.99 38.95 27.51
C SER A 194 1.20 37.64 27.39
N CYS A 195 -0.01 37.59 27.94
CA CYS A 195 -0.91 36.45 27.82
C CYS A 195 -1.42 36.28 26.38
N ARG A 196 -1.70 37.40 25.67
CA ARG A 196 -2.08 37.36 24.25
C ARG A 196 -0.98 36.80 23.36
N VAL A 197 0.27 37.17 23.59
CA VAL A 197 1.41 36.64 22.82
C VAL A 197 1.57 35.13 23.07
N LEU A 198 1.45 34.67 24.32
CA LEU A 198 1.50 33.24 24.64
C LEU A 198 0.39 32.47 23.89
N VAL A 199 -0.85 32.96 23.97
CA VAL A 199 -2.00 32.36 23.28
C VAL A 199 -1.82 32.41 21.75
N ALA A 200 -1.30 33.50 21.20
CA ALA A 200 -1.06 33.64 19.76
C ALA A 200 0.01 32.67 19.24
N LEU A 201 1.09 32.47 20.00
CA LEU A 201 2.13 31.48 19.66
C LEU A 201 1.58 30.05 19.74
N TRP A 202 0.78 29.76 20.77
CA TRP A 202 0.10 28.47 20.88
C TRP A 202 -0.89 28.24 19.73
N TRP A 203 -1.61 29.29 19.33
CA TRP A 203 -2.54 29.23 18.21
C TRP A 203 -1.84 28.90 16.90
N LEU A 204 -0.69 29.53 16.63
CA LEU A 204 0.15 29.22 15.48
C LEU A 204 0.60 27.74 15.51
N ALA A 205 1.11 27.28 16.66
CA ALA A 205 1.55 25.89 16.82
C ALA A 205 0.39 24.89 16.61
N SER A 206 -0.79 25.17 17.17
CA SER A 206 -1.99 24.34 17.01
C SER A 206 -2.44 24.25 15.54
N ILE A 207 -2.50 25.39 14.83
CA ILE A 207 -2.86 25.40 13.41
C ILE A 207 -1.86 24.56 12.60
N THR A 208 -0.56 24.72 12.83
CA THR A 208 0.46 23.94 12.12
C THR A 208 0.36 22.44 12.42
N LEU A 209 0.18 22.06 13.69
CA LEU A 209 0.00 20.66 14.08
C LEU A 209 -1.27 20.06 13.46
N SER A 210 -2.38 20.79 13.45
CA SER A 210 -3.59 20.29 12.84
C SER A 210 -3.52 20.23 11.31
N ALA A 211 -2.85 21.18 10.66
CA ALA A 211 -2.65 21.15 9.21
C ALA A 211 -1.78 19.96 8.79
N THR A 212 -0.71 19.68 9.53
CA THR A 212 0.16 18.51 9.29
C THR A 212 -0.58 17.20 9.55
N PHE A 213 -1.38 17.12 10.62
CA PHE A 213 -2.23 15.97 10.90
C PHE A 213 -3.22 15.70 9.77
N THR A 214 -3.97 16.71 9.32
CA THR A 214 -4.93 16.58 8.22
C THR A 214 -4.23 16.19 6.91
N GLY A 215 -3.08 16.78 6.61
CA GLY A 215 -2.29 16.44 5.41
C GLY A 215 -1.83 14.99 5.40
N SER A 216 -1.27 14.50 6.51
CA SER A 216 -0.84 13.10 6.65
C SER A 216 -2.02 12.12 6.63
N LEU A 217 -3.15 12.47 7.24
CA LEU A 217 -4.36 11.65 7.23
C LEU A 217 -4.94 11.50 5.81
N VAL A 218 -4.99 12.59 5.04
CA VAL A 218 -5.41 12.56 3.62
C VAL A 218 -4.48 11.69 2.80
N ALA A 219 -3.16 11.78 3.02
CA ALA A 219 -2.18 10.94 2.33
C ALA A 219 -2.36 9.45 2.66
N LEU A 220 -2.64 9.11 3.93
CA LEU A 220 -2.90 7.73 4.34
C LEU A 220 -4.16 7.15 3.69
N PHE A 221 -5.24 7.93 3.60
CA PHE A 221 -6.47 7.46 2.95
C PHE A 221 -6.37 7.40 1.42
N ALA A 222 -5.47 8.18 0.82
CA ALA A 222 -5.27 8.18 -0.62
C ALA A 222 -4.51 6.95 -1.14
N VAL A 223 -3.65 6.35 -0.32
CA VAL A 223 -2.77 5.24 -0.73
C VAL A 223 -3.21 3.93 -0.11
N ASP A 224 -3.72 3.01 -0.94
CA ASP A 224 -3.92 1.63 -0.54
C ASP A 224 -2.55 0.95 -0.33
N LYS A 225 -2.22 0.57 0.91
CA LYS A 225 -1.01 -0.20 1.19
C LYS A 225 -1.22 -1.65 0.72
N THR A 226 -0.29 -2.17 -0.08
CA THR A 226 -0.27 -3.58 -0.47
C THR A 226 0.90 -4.24 0.25
N ASN A 227 0.62 -5.09 1.23
CA ASN A 227 1.65 -5.76 2.02
C ASN A 227 2.18 -6.97 1.25
N VAL A 228 3.28 -6.78 0.53
CA VAL A 228 4.00 -7.86 -0.15
C VAL A 228 4.81 -8.64 0.92
N PRO A 229 4.71 -9.98 0.98
CA PRO A 229 5.25 -10.78 2.09
C PRO A 229 6.78 -10.81 2.19
N PHE A 230 7.47 -10.52 1.08
CA PHE A 230 8.93 -10.43 1.02
C PHE A 230 9.32 -9.47 -0.11
N GLN A 231 10.54 -8.92 -0.06
CA GLN A 231 11.11 -8.11 -1.16
C GLN A 231 12.30 -8.80 -1.83
N ASN A 232 13.06 -9.58 -1.06
CA ASN A 232 14.31 -10.21 -1.49
C ASN A 232 14.23 -11.74 -1.42
N ILE A 233 15.11 -12.41 -2.17
CA ILE A 233 15.24 -13.87 -2.14
C ILE A 233 15.59 -14.39 -0.73
N ASP A 234 16.42 -13.69 0.05
CA ASP A 234 16.74 -14.07 1.43
C ASP A 234 15.50 -14.18 2.32
N GLN A 235 14.55 -13.23 2.15
CA GLN A 235 13.31 -13.23 2.90
C GLN A 235 12.40 -14.38 2.43
N LEU A 236 12.32 -14.63 1.13
CA LEU A 236 11.62 -15.81 0.59
C LEU A 236 12.18 -17.11 1.17
N VAL A 237 13.50 -17.31 1.15
CA VAL A 237 14.12 -18.53 1.70
C VAL A 237 13.83 -18.69 3.19
N ARG A 238 13.81 -17.61 3.97
CA ARG A 238 13.40 -17.66 5.39
C ARG A 238 11.94 -18.09 5.55
N LEU A 239 11.04 -17.60 4.70
CA LEU A 239 9.63 -17.98 4.72
C LEU A 239 9.43 -19.45 4.30
N VAL A 240 10.21 -19.94 3.35
CA VAL A 240 10.23 -21.36 2.94
C VAL A 240 10.72 -22.24 4.08
N LYS A 241 11.79 -21.84 4.78
CA LYS A 241 12.26 -22.53 6.00
C LYS A 241 11.19 -22.62 7.07
N GLN A 242 10.44 -21.54 7.29
CA GLN A 242 9.31 -21.49 8.22
C GLN A 242 8.10 -22.32 7.76
N GLY A 243 8.09 -22.84 6.53
CA GLY A 243 6.96 -23.60 5.98
C GLY A 243 5.78 -22.72 5.57
N LYS A 244 5.96 -21.41 5.44
CA LYS A 244 4.92 -20.48 4.99
C LYS A 244 4.79 -20.42 3.47
N PHE A 245 5.88 -20.75 2.77
CA PHE A 245 5.93 -20.78 1.31
C PHE A 245 6.55 -22.08 0.80
N GLU A 246 6.05 -22.55 -0.33
CA GLU A 246 6.63 -23.64 -1.12
C GLU A 246 6.98 -23.15 -2.52
N ILE A 247 7.95 -23.83 -3.15
CA ILE A 247 8.46 -23.45 -4.47
C ILE A 247 7.74 -24.25 -5.55
N VAL A 248 7.35 -23.59 -6.63
CA VAL A 248 6.80 -24.23 -7.83
C VAL A 248 7.76 -23.98 -8.99
N MET A 249 8.07 -25.03 -9.76
CA MET A 249 8.92 -24.92 -10.94
C MET A 249 8.34 -25.72 -12.10
N ASP A 250 8.72 -25.36 -13.33
CA ASP A 250 8.42 -26.18 -14.50
C ASP A 250 9.25 -27.47 -14.47
N GLU A 251 8.65 -28.61 -14.82
CA GLU A 251 9.36 -29.89 -15.03
C GLU A 251 10.50 -29.74 -16.05
N ASN A 252 10.32 -28.89 -17.07
CA ASN A 252 11.35 -28.62 -18.08
C ASN A 252 12.44 -27.62 -17.61
N SER A 253 12.34 -27.05 -16.41
CA SER A 253 13.32 -26.10 -15.86
C SER A 253 14.45 -26.78 -15.06
N PHE A 254 14.89 -27.96 -15.49
CA PHE A 254 15.97 -28.70 -14.84
C PHE A 254 17.27 -27.88 -14.74
N THR A 255 17.65 -27.16 -15.79
CA THR A 255 18.86 -26.30 -15.78
C THR A 255 18.84 -25.29 -14.64
N ARG A 256 17.68 -24.69 -14.32
CA ARG A 256 17.58 -23.74 -13.19
C ARG A 256 17.73 -24.45 -11.85
N THR A 257 17.16 -25.64 -11.72
CA THR A 257 17.31 -26.51 -10.54
C THR A 257 18.79 -26.86 -10.33
N GLU A 258 19.49 -27.24 -11.38
CA GLU A 258 20.92 -27.54 -11.36
C GLU A 258 21.80 -26.31 -11.04
N MET A 259 21.45 -25.14 -11.57
CA MET A 259 22.14 -23.88 -11.21
C MET A 259 22.02 -23.56 -9.72
N ILE A 260 20.85 -23.81 -9.11
CA ILE A 260 20.65 -23.66 -7.66
C ILE A 260 21.52 -24.67 -6.91
N ALA A 261 21.55 -25.94 -7.36
CA ALA A 261 22.34 -27.01 -6.75
C ALA A 261 23.86 -26.73 -6.76
N ARG A 262 24.37 -26.21 -7.88
CA ARG A 262 25.80 -25.92 -8.08
C ARG A 262 26.24 -24.62 -7.40
N SER A 263 25.31 -23.78 -6.94
CA SER A 263 25.62 -22.49 -6.37
C SER A 263 26.29 -22.59 -4.99
N LYS A 264 27.35 -21.78 -4.78
CA LYS A 264 28.09 -21.72 -3.49
C LYS A 264 27.52 -20.70 -2.51
N LEU A 265 26.55 -19.88 -2.94
CA LEU A 265 25.96 -18.86 -2.08
C LEU A 265 25.07 -19.53 -1.01
N PRO A 266 25.14 -19.06 0.25
CA PRO A 266 24.40 -19.69 1.35
C PRO A 266 22.88 -19.69 1.11
N VAL A 267 22.36 -18.62 0.51
CA VAL A 267 20.92 -18.47 0.21
C VAL A 267 20.43 -19.56 -0.75
N TYR A 268 21.17 -19.84 -1.82
CA TYR A 268 20.79 -20.87 -2.79
C TYR A 268 21.05 -22.28 -2.27
N ARG A 269 22.08 -22.50 -1.45
CA ARG A 269 22.31 -23.78 -0.78
C ARG A 269 21.18 -24.12 0.19
N ASP A 270 20.72 -23.13 0.94
CA ASP A 270 19.60 -23.26 1.86
C ASP A 270 18.29 -23.51 1.10
N LEU A 271 18.07 -22.76 0.01
CA LEU A 271 16.93 -22.99 -0.88
C LEU A 271 16.95 -24.40 -1.48
N TRP A 272 18.10 -24.87 -1.97
CA TRP A 272 18.29 -26.23 -2.49
C TRP A 272 17.91 -27.30 -1.46
N HIS A 273 18.37 -27.12 -0.22
CA HIS A 273 18.07 -28.04 0.87
C HIS A 273 16.57 -28.09 1.16
N GLU A 274 15.90 -26.94 1.21
CA GLU A 274 14.45 -26.88 1.40
C GLU A 274 13.67 -27.50 0.22
N MET A 275 14.11 -27.24 -1.01
CA MET A 275 13.46 -27.76 -2.21
C MET A 275 13.60 -29.28 -2.33
N ILE A 276 14.81 -29.80 -2.25
CA ILE A 276 15.11 -31.19 -2.60
C ILE A 276 15.09 -32.12 -1.39
N VAL A 277 15.69 -31.71 -0.27
CA VAL A 277 15.80 -32.57 0.92
C VAL A 277 14.50 -32.55 1.73
N ASN A 278 13.91 -31.36 1.90
CA ASN A 278 12.63 -31.21 2.62
C ASN A 278 11.41 -31.34 1.69
N HIS A 279 11.62 -31.66 0.40
CA HIS A 279 10.57 -31.84 -0.60
C HIS A 279 9.57 -30.65 -0.73
N LYS A 280 10.00 -29.42 -0.46
CA LYS A 280 9.17 -28.20 -0.59
C LYS A 280 9.14 -27.63 -2.01
N VAL A 281 9.33 -28.49 -3.01
CA VAL A 281 9.27 -28.14 -4.44
C VAL A 281 8.19 -28.95 -5.14
N LYS A 282 7.35 -28.26 -5.90
CA LYS A 282 6.35 -28.88 -6.77
C LYS A 282 6.68 -28.60 -8.22
N TYR A 283 6.93 -29.66 -8.97
CA TYR A 283 7.11 -29.56 -10.41
C TYR A 283 5.75 -29.59 -11.12
N VAL A 284 5.61 -28.74 -12.12
CA VAL A 284 4.39 -28.63 -12.94
C VAL A 284 4.80 -28.67 -14.41
N ASN A 285 4.05 -29.39 -15.22
CA ASN A 285 4.28 -29.43 -16.65
C ASN A 285 3.91 -28.08 -17.35
N GLY A 286 4.88 -27.20 -17.54
CA GLY A 286 4.72 -25.93 -18.25
C GLY A 286 4.36 -24.73 -17.37
N ILE A 287 4.99 -23.59 -17.67
CA ILE A 287 4.82 -22.32 -16.95
C ILE A 287 3.36 -21.85 -16.86
N ALA A 288 2.57 -22.01 -17.93
CA ALA A 288 1.15 -21.60 -17.95
C ALA A 288 0.33 -22.28 -16.83
N ARG A 289 0.57 -23.58 -16.60
CA ARG A 289 -0.08 -24.33 -15.51
C ARG A 289 0.46 -23.92 -14.14
N GLY A 290 1.76 -23.64 -14.05
CA GLY A 290 2.38 -23.09 -12.83
C GLY A 290 1.75 -21.76 -12.41
N VAL A 291 1.53 -20.85 -13.35
CA VAL A 291 0.86 -19.56 -13.10
C VAL A 291 -0.58 -19.78 -12.62
N ALA A 292 -1.34 -20.64 -13.30
CA ALA A 292 -2.71 -20.96 -12.88
C ALA A 292 -2.77 -21.58 -11.48
N PHE A 293 -1.77 -22.39 -11.12
CA PHE A 293 -1.64 -23.02 -9.80
C PHE A 293 -1.35 -21.99 -8.69
N VAL A 294 -0.36 -21.12 -8.89
CA VAL A 294 -0.05 -20.03 -7.92
C VAL A 294 -1.21 -19.04 -7.81
N ARG A 295 -1.88 -18.76 -8.92
CA ARG A 295 -3.11 -17.94 -8.90
C ARG A 295 -4.17 -18.54 -8.01
N ALA A 296 -4.35 -19.87 -8.00
CA ALA A 296 -5.38 -20.53 -7.19
C ALA A 296 -4.97 -20.72 -5.72
N ASN A 297 -3.68 -20.97 -5.44
CA ASN A 297 -3.20 -21.37 -4.13
C ASN A 297 -2.27 -20.28 -3.53
N PRO A 298 -2.69 -19.56 -2.49
CA PRO A 298 -1.78 -18.68 -1.74
C PRO A 298 -0.69 -19.51 -1.02
N GLY A 299 0.50 -18.96 -0.83
CA GLY A 299 1.63 -19.66 -0.18
C GLY A 299 2.56 -20.43 -1.13
N TYR A 300 2.42 -20.24 -2.45
CA TYR A 300 3.35 -20.81 -3.43
C TYR A 300 4.08 -19.70 -4.20
N ALA A 301 5.38 -19.92 -4.43
CA ALA A 301 6.22 -19.04 -5.25
C ALA A 301 6.70 -19.79 -6.49
N LEU A 302 6.28 -19.33 -7.67
CA LEU A 302 6.69 -19.87 -8.96
C LEU A 302 8.01 -19.25 -9.40
N LEU A 303 8.99 -20.10 -9.70
CA LEU A 303 10.25 -19.72 -10.32
C LEU A 303 10.23 -20.09 -11.80
N GLY A 304 10.54 -19.14 -12.67
CA GLY A 304 10.52 -19.34 -14.12
C GLY A 304 11.21 -18.22 -14.90
N PRO A 305 11.27 -18.31 -16.24
CA PRO A 305 11.82 -17.25 -17.08
C PRO A 305 11.09 -15.93 -16.83
N MET A 306 11.84 -14.88 -16.48
CA MET A 306 11.25 -13.58 -16.11
C MET A 306 10.45 -12.96 -17.26
N ALA A 307 10.91 -13.08 -18.51
CA ALA A 307 10.18 -12.54 -19.66
C ALA A 307 8.80 -13.20 -19.77
N THR A 308 8.75 -14.53 -19.71
CA THR A 308 7.50 -15.30 -19.77
C THR A 308 6.57 -14.94 -18.61
N LEU A 309 7.08 -14.91 -17.38
CA LEU A 309 6.30 -14.54 -16.19
C LEU A 309 5.77 -13.11 -16.26
N ASN A 310 6.54 -12.18 -16.83
CA ASN A 310 6.12 -10.78 -16.95
C ASN A 310 4.88 -10.64 -17.83
N PHE A 311 4.74 -11.44 -18.89
CA PHE A 311 3.51 -11.45 -19.70
C PHE A 311 2.29 -11.92 -18.91
N TYR A 312 2.46 -12.95 -18.08
CA TYR A 312 1.38 -13.42 -17.20
C TYR A 312 1.03 -12.38 -16.12
N ALA A 313 2.02 -11.70 -15.54
CA ALA A 313 1.79 -10.63 -14.58
C ALA A 313 1.05 -9.43 -15.20
N TYR A 314 1.34 -9.07 -16.45
CA TYR A 314 0.62 -8.01 -17.16
C TYR A 314 -0.82 -8.37 -17.53
N SER A 315 -1.10 -9.66 -17.74
CA SER A 315 -2.42 -10.10 -18.17
C SER A 315 -3.33 -10.51 -17.02
N ASP A 316 -2.77 -11.05 -15.93
CA ASP A 316 -3.53 -11.57 -14.80
C ASP A 316 -3.20 -10.75 -13.52
N CYS A 317 -4.07 -9.82 -13.15
CA CYS A 317 -3.87 -8.94 -11.97
C CYS A 317 -3.92 -9.65 -10.60
N LYS A 318 -4.19 -10.97 -10.59
CA LYS A 318 -4.20 -11.81 -9.38
C LYS A 318 -2.82 -12.38 -9.02
N VAL A 319 -1.80 -12.13 -9.84
CA VAL A 319 -0.42 -12.53 -9.58
C VAL A 319 0.49 -11.30 -9.65
N ILE A 320 1.57 -11.33 -8.88
CA ILE A 320 2.61 -10.30 -8.93
C ILE A 320 3.96 -10.95 -9.21
N LEU A 321 4.75 -10.27 -10.03
CA LEU A 321 6.13 -10.63 -10.36
C LEU A 321 7.06 -9.68 -9.62
N PHE A 322 8.08 -10.23 -8.97
CA PHE A 322 9.15 -9.43 -8.38
C PHE A 322 10.07 -8.87 -9.47
N ASN A 323 10.44 -7.60 -9.34
CA ASN A 323 11.34 -6.93 -10.29
C ASN A 323 12.77 -7.49 -10.24
N ASP A 324 13.20 -7.99 -9.07
CA ASP A 324 14.53 -8.55 -8.90
C ASP A 324 14.54 -10.02 -9.32
N GLY A 325 15.11 -10.25 -10.50
CA GLY A 325 15.36 -11.59 -11.02
C GLY A 325 16.57 -12.25 -10.36
N ILE A 326 16.47 -13.55 -10.10
CA ILE A 326 17.57 -14.40 -9.61
C ILE A 326 18.21 -15.17 -10.76
N LEU A 327 19.40 -15.73 -10.56
CA LEU A 327 20.07 -16.60 -11.55
C LEU A 327 20.15 -15.95 -12.95
N PRO A 328 21.00 -14.92 -13.13
CA PRO A 328 21.13 -14.23 -14.40
C PRO A 328 21.64 -15.19 -15.48
N VAL A 329 20.86 -15.40 -16.55
CA VAL A 329 21.29 -16.18 -17.71
C VAL A 329 21.07 -15.45 -19.02
N TYR A 330 21.76 -15.91 -20.06
CA TYR A 330 21.62 -15.42 -21.42
C TYR A 330 21.08 -16.52 -22.32
N LEU A 331 20.23 -16.15 -23.28
CA LEU A 331 19.69 -17.06 -24.28
C LEU A 331 20.46 -16.96 -25.58
N SER A 332 20.78 -18.12 -26.16
CA SER A 332 21.53 -18.27 -27.40
C SER A 332 20.84 -19.31 -28.31
N ILE A 333 21.20 -19.32 -29.59
CA ILE A 333 20.75 -20.33 -30.56
C ILE A 333 21.91 -21.35 -30.71
N PRO A 334 21.73 -22.60 -30.30
CA PRO A 334 22.75 -23.64 -30.46
C PRO A 334 22.88 -24.10 -31.91
N LEU A 335 24.11 -24.21 -32.40
CA LEU A 335 24.47 -24.92 -33.63
C LEU A 335 25.32 -26.14 -33.33
N VAL A 336 25.39 -27.08 -34.27
CA VAL A 336 26.28 -28.23 -34.19
C VAL A 336 27.74 -27.76 -33.98
N LYS A 337 28.50 -28.53 -33.19
CA LYS A 337 29.88 -28.17 -32.85
C LYS A 337 30.75 -27.99 -34.09
N ASN A 338 31.60 -26.96 -34.08
CA ASN A 338 32.50 -26.60 -35.18
C ASN A 338 31.76 -26.29 -36.50
N SER A 339 30.54 -25.75 -36.41
CA SER A 339 29.79 -25.36 -37.60
C SER A 339 30.40 -24.12 -38.25
N ILE A 340 30.51 -24.17 -39.58
CA ILE A 340 30.97 -23.04 -40.41
C ILE A 340 30.00 -21.84 -40.28
N TYR A 341 28.76 -22.09 -39.88
CA TYR A 341 27.72 -21.07 -39.75
C TYR A 341 27.77 -20.31 -38.40
N SER A 342 28.37 -20.87 -37.35
CA SER A 342 28.33 -20.31 -35.98
C SER A 342 28.86 -18.87 -35.89
N PRO A 343 30.01 -18.51 -36.48
CA PRO A 343 30.53 -17.13 -36.40
C PRO A 343 29.66 -16.14 -37.17
N TYR A 344 29.09 -16.57 -38.30
CA TYR A 344 28.22 -15.73 -39.11
C TYR A 344 26.87 -15.47 -38.42
N PHE A 345 26.25 -16.53 -37.88
CA PHE A 345 25.02 -16.41 -37.09
C PHE A 345 25.24 -15.46 -35.90
N SER A 346 26.34 -15.64 -35.17
CA SER A 346 26.69 -14.78 -34.04
C SER A 346 26.85 -13.30 -34.42
N THR A 347 27.52 -13.02 -35.53
CA THR A 347 27.71 -11.64 -36.03
C THR A 347 26.37 -11.01 -36.42
N LYS A 348 25.50 -11.76 -37.09
CA LYS A 348 24.19 -11.26 -37.52
C LYS A 348 23.19 -11.11 -36.39
N ILE A 349 23.19 -12.02 -35.42
CA ILE A 349 22.39 -11.89 -34.21
C ILE A 349 22.85 -10.65 -33.43
N ARG A 350 24.16 -10.44 -33.28
CA ARG A 350 24.69 -9.23 -32.65
C ARG A 350 24.22 -7.95 -33.36
N GLU A 351 24.34 -7.88 -34.69
CA GLU A 351 23.81 -6.75 -35.48
C GLU A 351 22.30 -6.50 -35.22
N MET A 352 21.51 -7.57 -35.06
CA MET A 352 20.07 -7.46 -34.79
C MET A 352 19.77 -6.97 -33.37
N VAL A 353 20.53 -7.43 -32.38
CA VAL A 353 20.44 -6.99 -30.98
C VAL A 353 20.84 -5.52 -30.85
N GLU A 354 21.96 -5.11 -31.46
CA GLU A 354 22.43 -3.72 -31.45
C GLU A 354 21.43 -2.75 -32.08
N ARG A 355 20.66 -3.21 -33.08
CA ARG A 355 19.60 -2.43 -33.72
C ARG A 355 18.25 -2.48 -32.97
N GLY A 356 18.14 -3.27 -31.91
CA GLY A 356 16.91 -3.39 -31.11
C GLY A 356 15.79 -4.24 -31.73
N PHE A 357 16.08 -5.06 -32.75
CA PHE A 357 15.05 -5.91 -33.37
C PHE A 357 14.49 -6.94 -32.39
N THR A 358 15.34 -7.53 -31.54
CA THR A 358 14.90 -8.52 -30.54
C THR A 358 13.95 -7.90 -29.51
N GLN A 359 14.30 -6.72 -29.00
CA GLN A 359 13.43 -5.97 -28.08
C GLN A 359 12.10 -5.58 -28.73
N LYS A 360 12.14 -5.17 -30.00
CA LYS A 360 10.92 -4.86 -30.77
C LYS A 360 10.00 -6.09 -30.85
N TRP A 361 10.51 -7.26 -31.26
CA TRP A 361 9.67 -8.46 -31.39
C TRP A 361 9.09 -8.91 -30.05
N ILE A 362 9.84 -8.78 -28.95
CA ILE A 362 9.33 -9.03 -27.59
C ILE A 362 8.21 -8.04 -27.23
N ALA A 363 8.36 -6.76 -27.56
CA ALA A 363 7.36 -5.72 -27.31
C ALA A 363 6.10 -5.88 -28.19
N ASP A 364 6.27 -6.28 -29.45
CA ASP A 364 5.16 -6.59 -30.37
C ASP A 364 4.33 -7.76 -29.82
N TYR A 365 5.01 -8.82 -29.33
CA TYR A 365 4.33 -9.92 -28.65
C TYR A 365 3.61 -9.47 -27.38
N ARG A 366 4.26 -8.64 -26.55
CA ARG A 366 3.65 -8.06 -25.35
C ARG A 366 2.34 -7.36 -25.67
N SER A 367 2.35 -6.55 -26.73
CA SER A 367 1.19 -5.77 -27.18
C SER A 367 0.08 -6.69 -27.70
N TYR A 368 0.43 -7.76 -28.42
CA TYR A 368 -0.51 -8.78 -28.88
C TYR A 368 -1.21 -9.49 -27.71
N VAL A 369 -0.47 -9.95 -26.71
CA VAL A 369 -1.04 -10.61 -25.51
C VAL A 369 -1.91 -9.65 -24.71
N ALA A 370 -1.44 -8.41 -24.54
CA ALA A 370 -2.22 -7.38 -23.87
C ALA A 370 -3.57 -7.21 -24.56
N MET A 371 -3.59 -7.02 -25.89
CA MET A 371 -4.83 -6.87 -26.66
C MET A 371 -5.81 -8.05 -26.50
N GLN A 372 -5.31 -9.27 -26.41
CA GLN A 372 -6.16 -10.46 -26.29
C GLN A 372 -6.78 -10.64 -24.89
N LYS A 373 -6.13 -10.10 -23.85
CA LYS A 373 -6.55 -10.25 -22.44
C LYS A 373 -6.93 -8.94 -21.73
N ILE A 374 -7.20 -7.86 -22.48
CA ILE A 374 -7.60 -6.53 -21.97
C ILE A 374 -8.73 -6.58 -20.91
N ASN A 375 -9.61 -7.58 -20.96
CA ASN A 375 -10.82 -7.61 -20.14
C ASN A 375 -10.65 -8.16 -18.71
N GLU A 376 -9.55 -8.83 -18.35
CA GLU A 376 -9.40 -9.40 -17.00
C GLU A 376 -8.89 -8.37 -15.97
N CYS A 377 -7.96 -7.49 -16.37
CA CYS A 377 -7.41 -6.44 -15.51
C CYS A 377 -8.21 -5.13 -15.52
N ASN A 378 -8.96 -4.82 -16.59
CA ASN A 378 -9.78 -3.59 -16.66
C ASN A 378 -10.91 -3.53 -15.63
N SER A 379 -11.26 -4.64 -14.99
CA SER A 379 -12.18 -4.64 -13.84
C SER A 379 -11.54 -4.14 -12.54
N THR A 380 -10.22 -3.92 -12.49
CA THR A 380 -9.50 -3.56 -11.26
C THR A 380 -8.42 -2.46 -11.38
N THR A 381 -8.02 -2.01 -12.58
CA THR A 381 -6.87 -1.09 -12.74
C THR A 381 -7.13 0.28 -13.37
N ILE A 382 -8.39 0.70 -13.52
CA ILE A 382 -8.70 2.11 -13.18
C ILE A 382 -9.22 2.00 -11.77
N GLY A 383 -8.31 1.92 -10.80
CA GLY A 383 -8.68 1.78 -9.40
C GLY A 383 -9.81 2.77 -9.11
N PRO A 384 -10.96 2.33 -8.58
CA PRO A 384 -11.98 3.28 -8.16
C PRO A 384 -11.22 4.28 -7.30
N LYS A 385 -11.38 5.59 -7.58
CA LYS A 385 -10.90 6.64 -6.68
C LYS A 385 -11.20 6.13 -5.28
N SER A 386 -10.16 5.84 -4.48
CA SER A 386 -10.34 5.17 -3.20
C SER A 386 -11.21 6.10 -2.37
N TYR A 387 -12.51 5.82 -2.34
CA TYR A 387 -13.47 6.63 -1.63
C TYR A 387 -13.30 6.27 -0.16
N LEU A 388 -13.49 7.26 0.71
CA LEU A 388 -13.49 7.00 2.13
C LEU A 388 -14.70 6.14 2.46
N ASP A 389 -14.49 4.83 2.58
CA ASP A 389 -15.53 3.87 2.92
C ASP A 389 -15.83 3.89 4.42
N LEU A 390 -17.03 3.46 4.80
CA LEU A 390 -17.45 3.38 6.20
C LEU A 390 -16.49 2.53 7.01
N LYS A 391 -15.95 1.44 6.44
CA LYS A 391 -14.93 0.60 7.10
C LYS A 391 -13.69 1.37 7.53
N ARG A 392 -13.24 2.35 6.72
CA ARG A 392 -12.08 3.19 7.03
C ARG A 392 -12.41 4.34 7.96
N ALA A 393 -13.65 4.85 7.92
CA ALA A 393 -14.09 5.99 8.73
C ALA A 393 -14.77 5.61 10.06
N GLN A 394 -15.10 4.33 10.29
CA GLN A 394 -15.89 3.86 11.45
C GLN A 394 -15.28 4.24 12.81
N GLY A 395 -13.95 4.36 12.89
CA GLY A 395 -13.23 4.73 14.10
C GLY A 395 -13.72 6.02 14.74
N ALA A 396 -13.96 7.06 13.93
CA ALA A 396 -14.45 8.36 14.42
C ALA A 396 -15.85 8.24 15.05
N PHE A 397 -16.72 7.42 14.46
CA PHE A 397 -18.06 7.19 15.00
C PHE A 397 -18.03 6.43 16.32
N TRP A 398 -17.15 5.43 16.47
CA TRP A 398 -16.97 4.70 17.72
C TRP A 398 -16.43 5.58 18.85
N VAL A 399 -15.47 6.46 18.56
CA VAL A 399 -14.96 7.44 19.55
C VAL A 399 -16.07 8.39 19.99
N PHE A 400 -16.89 8.88 19.06
CA PHE A 400 -18.04 9.73 19.39
C PHE A 400 -19.06 9.00 20.27
N LEU A 401 -19.46 7.77 19.90
CA LEU A 401 -20.41 6.98 20.68
C LEU A 401 -19.88 6.67 22.08
N GLY A 402 -18.59 6.32 22.20
CA GLY A 402 -17.94 6.11 23.49
C GLY A 402 -17.93 7.37 24.36
N GLY A 403 -17.60 8.53 23.78
CA GLY A 403 -17.61 9.82 24.48
C GLY A 403 -19.01 10.24 24.94
N ALA A 404 -20.02 10.11 24.08
CA ALA A 404 -21.41 10.39 24.42
C ALA A 404 -21.93 9.47 25.53
N GLY A 405 -21.59 8.18 25.47
CA GLY A 405 -21.92 7.19 26.50
C GLY A 405 -21.28 7.51 27.85
N LEU A 406 -19.98 7.85 27.86
CA LEU A 406 -19.27 8.27 29.07
C LEU A 406 -19.87 9.55 29.66
N GLY A 407 -20.19 10.54 28.81
CA GLY A 407 -20.84 11.78 29.24
C GLY A 407 -22.19 11.53 29.90
N LEU A 408 -23.03 10.66 29.31
CA LEU A 408 -24.31 10.26 29.90
C LEU A 408 -24.12 9.53 31.24
N ALA A 409 -23.14 8.63 31.33
CA ALA A 409 -22.84 7.89 32.56
C ALA A 409 -22.39 8.84 33.69
N LEU A 410 -21.53 9.81 33.40
CA LEU A 410 -21.11 10.83 34.35
C LEU A 410 -22.27 11.71 34.80
N PHE A 411 -23.14 12.14 33.87
CA PHE A 411 -24.35 12.90 34.21
C PHE A 411 -25.28 12.14 35.14
N VAL A 412 -25.54 10.86 34.87
CA VAL A 412 -26.34 10.00 35.75
C VAL A 412 -25.66 9.82 37.10
N GLY A 413 -24.34 9.63 37.12
CA GLY A 413 -23.56 9.54 38.36
C GLY A 413 -23.65 10.80 39.23
N GLU A 414 -23.50 11.99 38.63
CA GLU A 414 -23.66 13.26 39.32
C GLU A 414 -25.07 13.47 39.86
N PHE A 415 -26.09 13.10 39.06
CA PHE A 415 -27.48 13.18 39.47
C PHE A 415 -27.77 12.29 40.69
N ILE A 416 -27.29 11.03 40.65
CA ILE A 416 -27.41 10.09 41.77
C ILE A 416 -26.66 10.60 43.00
N PHE A 417 -25.42 11.07 42.84
CA PHE A 417 -24.61 11.60 43.93
C PHE A 417 -25.28 12.82 44.60
N LYS A 418 -25.81 13.74 43.80
CA LYS A 418 -26.54 14.92 44.29
C LYS A 418 -27.83 14.51 45.01
N PHE A 419 -28.57 13.56 44.46
CA PHE A 419 -29.78 13.02 45.08
C PHE A 419 -29.51 12.38 46.45
N PHE A 420 -28.46 11.57 46.57
CA PHE A 420 -28.04 11.01 47.86
C PHE A 420 -27.58 12.08 48.85
N ARG A 421 -26.83 13.08 48.39
CA ARG A 421 -26.37 14.20 49.23
C ARG A 421 -27.53 15.03 49.78
N GLU A 422 -28.55 15.29 48.96
CA GLU A 422 -29.78 16.00 49.38
C GLU A 422 -30.62 15.16 50.35
N LYS A 423 -30.68 13.84 50.18
CA LYS A 423 -31.37 12.93 51.10
C LYS A 423 -30.67 12.86 52.46
N MET A 424 -29.34 12.83 52.47
CA MET A 424 -28.54 12.85 53.71
C MET A 424 -28.63 14.20 54.45
N THR A 425 -28.61 15.34 53.74
CA THR A 425 -28.76 16.67 54.36
C THR A 425 -30.17 16.94 54.90
N LYS A 426 -31.21 16.34 54.32
CA LYS A 426 -32.58 16.38 54.88
C LYS A 426 -32.70 15.60 56.19
N HIS A 427 -32.05 14.44 56.34
CA HIS A 427 -32.04 13.68 57.60
C HIS A 427 -31.31 14.40 58.75
N THR A 428 -30.27 15.20 58.46
CA THR A 428 -29.56 15.97 59.50
C THR A 428 -30.39 17.12 60.07
N LYS A 429 -31.28 17.75 59.28
CA LYS A 429 -32.14 18.85 59.77
C LYS A 429 -33.32 18.40 60.63
N THR A 430 -33.75 17.13 60.55
CA THR A 430 -34.88 16.61 61.35
C THR A 430 -34.47 16.21 62.77
N THR A 431 -33.17 16.22 63.11
CA THR A 431 -32.66 15.76 64.42
C THR A 431 -32.35 16.91 65.40
N THR A 432 -32.54 18.17 65.02
CA THR A 432 -32.29 19.34 65.88
C THR A 432 -33.57 20.14 66.16
N VAL A 433 -34.52 19.56 66.89
CA VAL A 433 -35.51 20.29 67.71
C VAL A 433 -35.76 19.47 68.97
N PRO A 434 -35.39 19.93 70.18
CA PRO A 434 -35.93 19.36 71.42
C PRO A 434 -37.24 20.07 71.79
N PRO A 435 -38.28 19.34 72.26
CA PRO A 435 -39.41 19.92 72.95
C PRO A 435 -39.15 19.93 74.48
N GLU A 436 -39.62 20.96 75.18
CA GLU A 436 -39.99 21.04 76.62
C GLU A 436 -39.93 22.53 77.04
N VAL A 437 -40.82 23.17 77.80
CA VAL A 437 -42.06 22.86 78.52
C VAL A 437 -42.79 24.20 78.69
N ALA A 438 -44.13 24.18 78.70
CA ALA A 438 -44.98 25.33 78.99
C ALA A 438 -45.23 25.52 80.50
N THR A 439 -45.62 26.75 80.85
CA THR A 439 -46.22 27.28 82.11
C THR A 439 -45.22 27.69 83.20
N VAL A 440 -45.24 28.90 83.78
CA VAL A 440 -46.38 29.62 84.38
C VAL A 440 -46.29 31.16 84.20
N SER A 441 -47.48 31.76 84.13
CA SER A 441 -47.93 33.15 83.97
C SER A 441 -47.43 34.20 84.98
N ALA A 442 -47.32 35.47 84.54
CA ALA A 442 -48.15 36.59 85.05
C ALA A 442 -47.94 37.89 84.23
N ASN A 443 -49.06 38.55 83.95
CA ASN A 443 -49.26 39.79 83.21
C ASN A 443 -48.55 41.01 83.81
N VAL A 444 -48.09 41.96 82.98
CA VAL A 444 -48.26 43.43 83.18
C VAL A 444 -48.20 44.16 81.81
N ALA A 445 -49.32 44.86 81.50
CA ALA A 445 -49.53 46.17 80.84
C ALA A 445 -48.48 46.73 79.86
N GLU A 446 -48.83 47.06 78.60
CA GLU A 446 -49.45 48.29 78.06
C GLU A 446 -48.48 49.25 77.33
N ASN A 447 -49.03 49.94 76.31
CA ASN A 447 -48.54 51.06 75.49
C ASN A 447 -47.73 50.72 74.22
N SER A 448 -48.30 50.91 73.02
CA SER A 448 -48.59 52.18 72.30
C SER A 448 -47.27 52.92 71.96
N THR A 449 -46.93 53.25 70.72
CA THR A 449 -47.67 54.09 69.76
C THR A 449 -47.11 53.95 68.33
N SER A 450 -48.02 54.04 67.37
CA SER A 450 -47.86 54.41 65.94
C SER A 450 -47.21 55.78 65.73
N LEU A 451 -46.58 56.01 64.56
CA LEU A 451 -46.75 57.27 63.80
C LEU A 451 -46.22 57.18 62.35
N ASP A 452 -47.07 57.67 61.45
CA ASP A 452 -47.04 57.67 59.98
C ASP A 452 -46.20 58.83 59.35
N ILE A 453 -45.59 58.57 58.16
CA ILE A 453 -45.74 59.21 56.80
C ILE A 453 -45.83 60.77 56.76
N PRO A 454 -45.17 61.55 55.83
CA PRO A 454 -45.50 61.48 54.40
C PRO A 454 -44.50 61.89 53.30
N ASP A 455 -44.98 61.56 52.08
CA ASP A 455 -44.48 61.77 50.71
C ASP A 455 -44.18 63.22 50.31
N GLU A 456 -43.37 63.39 49.25
CA GLU A 456 -43.44 64.57 48.39
C GLU A 456 -43.26 64.23 46.89
N VAL A 457 -44.12 64.85 46.08
CA VAL A 457 -44.40 64.63 44.65
C VAL A 457 -43.84 65.80 43.82
N LEU A 458 -43.13 65.47 42.72
CA LEU A 458 -43.00 66.11 41.38
C LEU A 458 -43.49 67.56 41.14
N PRO A 459 -42.83 68.33 40.22
CA PRO A 459 -43.33 68.35 38.83
C PRO A 459 -42.30 68.56 37.69
N SER A 460 -42.85 68.47 36.49
CA SER A 460 -42.34 68.31 35.12
C SER A 460 -41.80 69.55 34.38
N ALA A 461 -40.87 69.26 33.43
CA ALA A 461 -40.58 69.80 32.07
C ALA A 461 -41.05 71.22 31.62
N PRO A 462 -40.26 71.84 30.72
CA PRO A 462 -40.63 71.83 29.28
C PRO A 462 -39.47 71.59 28.28
N LEU A 463 -39.85 71.16 27.07
CA LEU A 463 -39.06 70.94 25.83
C LEU A 463 -38.83 72.28 25.06
N PRO A 464 -37.82 72.41 24.14
CA PRO A 464 -37.87 71.81 22.80
C PRO A 464 -36.55 71.35 22.11
N SER A 465 -36.73 70.39 21.18
CA SER A 465 -36.05 70.07 19.90
C SER A 465 -34.52 70.22 19.68
N GLU A 466 -33.84 69.12 19.33
CA GLU A 466 -33.25 68.86 17.98
C GLU A 466 -32.58 67.46 17.91
N ASP A 467 -33.09 66.64 16.98
CA ASP A 467 -32.47 65.65 16.08
C ASP A 467 -31.33 64.69 16.46
N GLY A 468 -31.55 63.40 16.13
CA GLY A 468 -30.49 62.42 15.83
C GLY A 468 -30.73 61.02 16.43
N ASN A 469 -31.51 60.17 15.75
CA ASN A 469 -31.87 58.82 16.20
C ASN A 469 -31.05 57.76 15.44
N TRP A 470 -30.20 57.00 16.14
CA TRP A 470 -29.53 55.79 15.63
C TRP A 470 -30.29 54.56 16.11
N SER A 471 -31.29 54.12 15.36
CA SER A 471 -31.93 52.82 15.57
C SER A 471 -32.35 52.19 14.24
N LEU A 472 -31.41 51.53 13.55
CA LEU A 472 -31.70 50.56 12.48
C LEU A 472 -30.42 49.81 12.07
N ARG A 473 -30.21 48.60 12.64
CA ARG A 473 -29.62 47.40 11.97
C ARG A 473 -29.42 46.25 12.97
N ARG A 474 -30.51 45.55 13.30
CA ARG A 474 -30.48 44.11 13.63
C ARG A 474 -31.18 43.38 12.49
N ARG A 475 -30.41 42.95 11.49
CA ARG A 475 -30.69 41.85 10.55
C ARG A 475 -29.52 41.78 9.56
N ASN A 476 -29.10 40.54 9.26
CA ASN A 476 -28.09 40.12 8.27
C ASN A 476 -26.65 39.97 8.79
N ILE A 477 -26.40 38.92 9.58
CA ILE A 477 -25.16 38.13 9.52
C ILE A 477 -25.54 36.65 9.61
N LEU A 478 -26.22 36.16 8.57
CA LEU A 478 -26.44 34.75 8.26
C LEU A 478 -26.58 34.72 6.74
N ASN A 479 -25.44 34.77 6.04
CA ASN A 479 -25.22 34.36 4.65
C ASN A 479 -23.81 34.80 4.24
N LEU A 480 -22.85 33.92 4.48
CA LEU A 480 -21.54 33.93 3.83
C LEU A 480 -21.13 32.48 3.59
N SER A 481 -21.95 31.79 2.79
CA SER A 481 -21.51 30.65 1.99
C SER A 481 -20.68 31.21 0.84
N LEU A 482 -19.36 31.08 0.94
CA LEU A 482 -18.45 31.37 -0.15
C LEU A 482 -18.56 30.29 -1.23
N ASP A 483 -19.14 30.67 -2.36
CA ASP A 483 -19.00 30.01 -3.65
C ASP A 483 -17.50 29.92 -4.02
N LEU A 484 -16.96 28.70 -4.01
CA LEU A 484 -15.63 28.36 -4.51
C LEU A 484 -15.72 27.62 -5.85
N SER A 485 -16.58 28.11 -6.76
CA SER A 485 -16.65 27.66 -8.15
C SER A 485 -16.44 28.84 -9.09
N ASN A 486 -15.20 29.34 -9.22
CA ASN A 486 -14.74 30.12 -10.40
C ASN A 486 -13.25 30.50 -10.35
N ILE A 487 -12.36 29.57 -10.00
CA ILE A 487 -10.93 29.70 -10.31
C ILE A 487 -10.41 28.35 -10.82
N ALA A 488 -10.74 28.03 -12.07
CA ALA A 488 -10.00 27.12 -12.93
C ALA A 488 -10.49 27.31 -14.38
N ASN A 489 -9.77 28.15 -15.13
CA ASN A 489 -9.61 28.06 -16.57
C ASN A 489 -8.14 28.26 -16.87
#